data_AF-A0A0A8J137-F1
#
_entry.id   AF-A0A0A8J137-F1
#
_cell.length_a   1.000
_cell.length_b   1.000
_cell.length_c   1.000
_cell.angle_alpha   90.00
_cell.angle_beta   90.00
_cell.angle_gamma   90.00
#
_symmetry.space_group_name_H-M   'P 1'
#
loop_
_entity.id
_entity.type
_entity.pdbx_description
1 polymer ?
#
loop_
_entity_poly.entity_id
_entity_poly.type
_entity_poly.pdbx_seq_one_letter_code
_entity_poly.pdbx_strand_id
1 'polypeptide(L)'
;HFCIVGCGYKAYTWAINKQGGFDPKSNKFGVDLSKQQGAETAAWYAPSMYNIVKQDGKDVHLVIKPDSDCVVNSGLGSIRGARMAENHTSQQRNTQLQRLTDPIVWRYGSMQPTSWDDALDLVARVTAAVINEQGEDGLFVSMFDHGGSAGGYENTWGTGKLYFGAMKVKNVRIHNRPAYNSEVHATRDMGVGELNNCYEDAELADTIVAIGTNPLETQTNYFLNHWVPNLRGTTIDKRKKEFPGEPIEASRIIIIDPRRTATVAACEAEAGKERVLHLAVEPGTDLVLFNALLTYVVDKGWIDKEFIAASTLPAGQAAGLISRPGGTPVDQPLTDFASALAANRTSIEDAAKITGLRGEDIVKAAQWIAETKAGGKRRRTMFGYEKGIIWGND
;
A
#
# COMPACT_ATOMS: atom_id res chain seq x y z
N HIS A 1 11.09 -2.62 5.94
CA HIS A 1 11.88 -3.21 4.83
C HIS A 1 11.09 -3.46 3.56
N PHE A 2 9.82 -3.93 3.62
CA PHE A 2 9.10 -4.40 2.43
C PHE A 2 7.83 -3.58 2.15
N CYS A 3 6.65 -4.19 2.22
CA CYS A 3 5.38 -3.60 1.80
C CYS A 3 4.85 -2.49 2.74
N ILE A 4 3.82 -1.79 2.25
CA ILE A 4 3.16 -0.65 2.89
C ILE A 4 2.63 -0.91 4.30
N VAL A 5 2.24 -2.15 4.62
CA VAL A 5 1.59 -2.49 5.90
C VAL A 5 2.43 -2.09 7.11
N GLY A 6 3.76 -2.11 7.00
CA GLY A 6 4.61 -1.60 8.09
C GLY A 6 4.50 -2.41 9.39
N CYS A 7 4.29 -3.72 9.31
CA CYS A 7 4.14 -4.60 10.48
C CYS A 7 5.28 -4.43 11.49
N GLY A 8 4.94 -4.45 12.79
CA GLY A 8 5.89 -4.35 13.89
C GLY A 8 6.67 -5.65 14.11
N TYR A 9 7.97 -5.51 14.34
CA TYR A 9 8.90 -6.60 14.67
C TYR A 9 9.85 -6.15 15.77
N LYS A 10 10.36 -7.11 16.54
CA LYS A 10 11.43 -6.93 17.52
C LYS A 10 12.68 -7.67 17.04
N ALA A 11 13.81 -6.97 17.06
CA ALA A 11 15.13 -7.53 16.78
C ALA A 11 15.86 -7.81 18.10
N TYR A 12 16.17 -9.08 18.35
CA TYR A 12 16.92 -9.52 19.52
C TYR A 12 18.32 -9.91 19.09
N THR A 13 19.33 -9.31 19.70
CA THR A 13 20.73 -9.68 19.48
C THR A 13 21.42 -10.09 20.78
N TRP A 14 22.35 -11.04 20.66
CA TRP A 14 23.19 -11.46 21.77
C TRP A 14 24.51 -12.04 21.28
N ALA A 15 25.52 -12.08 22.15
CA ALA A 15 26.87 -12.51 21.79
C ALA A 15 26.89 -13.94 21.21
N ILE A 16 27.71 -14.17 20.18
CA ILE A 16 27.79 -15.44 19.43
C ILE A 16 28.13 -16.69 20.28
N ASN A 17 28.76 -16.50 21.43
CA ASN A 17 29.15 -17.57 22.35
C ASN A 17 28.21 -17.70 23.56
N LYS A 18 27.03 -17.08 23.51
CA LYS A 18 25.99 -17.16 24.53
C LYS A 18 24.68 -17.65 23.93
N GLN A 19 23.86 -18.30 24.74
CA GLN A 19 22.52 -18.71 24.37
C GLN A 19 21.61 -18.73 25.61
N GLY A 20 20.30 -18.65 25.37
CA GLY A 20 19.31 -18.96 26.41
C GLY A 20 19.17 -20.48 26.63
N GLY A 21 18.43 -20.86 27.66
CA GLY A 21 18.09 -22.26 27.96
C GLY A 21 16.60 -22.55 27.82
N PHE A 22 16.21 -23.80 28.11
CA PHE A 22 14.81 -24.22 28.04
C PHE A 22 13.96 -23.74 29.22
N ASP A 23 14.56 -23.56 30.40
CA ASP A 23 13.85 -23.15 31.60
C ASP A 23 13.33 -21.71 31.51
N PRO A 24 12.16 -21.38 32.08
CA PRO A 24 11.56 -20.04 32.03
C PRO A 24 12.49 -18.89 32.40
N LYS A 25 13.37 -19.09 33.39
CA LYS A 25 14.30 -18.05 33.86
C LYS A 25 15.47 -17.78 32.90
N SER A 26 15.67 -18.64 31.91
CA SER A 26 16.85 -18.66 31.03
C SER A 26 16.56 -18.27 29.59
N ASN A 27 15.31 -17.89 29.26
CA ASN A 27 14.94 -17.42 27.93
C ASN A 27 14.13 -16.12 27.98
N LYS A 28 14.06 -15.42 26.84
CA LYS A 28 13.40 -14.11 26.73
C LYS A 28 11.87 -14.16 26.93
N PHE A 29 11.27 -15.33 26.75
CA PHE A 29 9.82 -15.49 26.76
C PHE A 29 9.26 -15.80 28.16
N GLY A 30 10.09 -16.23 29.11
CA GLY A 30 9.62 -16.57 30.45
C GLY A 30 8.79 -17.86 30.50
N VAL A 31 8.97 -18.78 29.54
CA VAL A 31 8.20 -20.04 29.43
C VAL A 31 9.10 -21.26 29.38
N ASP A 32 8.53 -22.45 29.62
CA ASP A 32 9.21 -23.73 29.47
C ASP A 32 9.24 -24.15 27.99
N LEU A 33 10.40 -23.98 27.36
CA LEU A 33 10.62 -24.28 25.94
C LEU A 33 10.90 -25.77 25.67
N SER A 34 10.97 -26.62 26.70
CA SER A 34 11.05 -28.08 26.51
C SER A 34 9.71 -28.69 26.11
N LYS A 35 8.61 -27.93 26.28
CA LYS A 35 7.26 -28.33 25.94
C LYS A 35 6.84 -27.80 24.57
N GLN A 36 6.02 -28.58 23.89
CA GLN A 36 5.35 -28.14 22.67
C GLN A 36 4.50 -26.90 22.97
N GLN A 37 4.64 -25.88 22.12
CA GLN A 37 3.89 -24.64 22.24
C GLN A 37 2.56 -24.74 21.47
N GLY A 38 1.55 -24.02 21.95
CA GLY A 38 0.24 -23.91 21.29
C GLY A 38 0.28 -23.06 20.01
N ALA A 39 -0.85 -23.03 19.30
CA ALA A 39 -1.03 -22.16 18.14
C ALA A 39 -0.80 -20.68 18.50
N GLU A 40 -0.26 -19.91 17.56
CA GLU A 40 -0.03 -18.46 17.69
C GLU A 40 0.85 -18.05 18.87
N THR A 41 1.70 -18.97 19.37
CA THR A 41 2.61 -18.65 20.48
C THR A 41 3.60 -17.54 20.12
N ALA A 42 3.83 -16.62 21.07
CA ALA A 42 4.91 -15.64 20.97
C ALA A 42 6.29 -16.24 21.26
N ALA A 43 6.35 -17.43 21.86
CA ALA A 43 7.56 -18.10 22.32
C ALA A 43 8.18 -19.05 21.27
N TRP A 44 8.05 -18.69 20.00
CA TRP A 44 8.62 -19.44 18.87
C TRP A 44 9.06 -18.48 17.76
N TYR A 45 10.00 -18.93 16.94
CA TYR A 45 10.40 -18.25 15.71
C TYR A 45 10.86 -19.29 14.67
N ALA A 46 10.60 -19.00 13.40
CA ALA A 46 11.04 -19.84 12.29
C ALA A 46 12.55 -19.70 12.03
N PRO A 47 13.21 -20.69 11.38
CA PRO A 47 14.62 -20.57 11.01
C PRO A 47 14.96 -19.32 10.20
N SER A 48 14.06 -18.88 9.32
CA SER A 48 14.23 -17.67 8.50
C SER A 48 14.23 -16.36 9.31
N MET A 49 13.73 -16.40 10.55
CA MET A 49 13.75 -15.30 11.50
C MET A 49 15.08 -15.23 12.28
N TYR A 50 15.99 -16.18 12.10
CA TYR A 50 17.29 -16.23 12.78
C TYR A 50 18.47 -16.02 11.81
N ASN A 51 19.49 -15.28 12.26
CA ASN A 51 20.78 -15.18 11.59
C ASN A 51 21.94 -14.86 12.55
N ILE A 52 23.16 -14.76 12.00
CA ILE A 52 24.33 -14.19 12.68
C ILE A 52 24.79 -12.98 11.88
N VAL A 53 24.89 -11.82 12.51
CA VAL A 53 25.25 -10.57 11.83
C VAL A 53 26.38 -9.86 12.58
N LYS A 54 27.01 -8.89 11.93
CA LYS A 54 27.95 -7.98 12.58
C LYS A 54 27.19 -6.85 13.28
N GLN A 55 27.47 -6.65 14.56
CA GLN A 55 27.05 -5.51 15.36
C GLN A 55 28.28 -4.97 16.11
N ASP A 56 28.62 -3.70 15.93
CA ASP A 56 29.79 -3.06 16.54
C ASP A 56 31.09 -3.85 16.33
N GLY A 57 31.29 -4.35 15.10
CA GLY A 57 32.44 -5.16 14.70
C GLY A 57 32.44 -6.62 15.19
N LYS A 58 31.49 -7.02 16.03
CA LYS A 58 31.40 -8.37 16.61
C LYS A 58 30.28 -9.17 15.97
N ASP A 59 30.47 -10.48 15.90
CA ASP A 59 29.40 -11.37 15.49
C ASP A 59 28.40 -11.56 16.64
N VAL A 60 27.13 -11.38 16.32
CA VAL A 60 26.01 -11.58 17.25
C VAL A 60 24.96 -12.46 16.59
N HIS A 61 24.31 -13.29 17.39
CA HIS A 61 23.04 -13.88 16.99
C HIS A 61 22.02 -12.77 16.78
N LEU A 62 21.10 -12.98 15.83
CA LEU A 62 20.00 -12.08 15.52
C LEU A 62 18.74 -12.91 15.37
N VAL A 63 17.67 -12.52 16.08
CA VAL A 63 16.31 -12.97 15.79
C VAL A 63 15.44 -11.75 15.49
N ILE A 64 14.82 -11.71 14.31
CA ILE A 64 13.81 -10.70 13.96
C ILE A 64 12.45 -11.39 13.93
N LYS A 65 11.64 -11.19 14.98
CA LYS A 65 10.31 -11.82 15.10
C LYS A 65 9.19 -10.78 15.14
N PRO A 66 8.00 -11.11 14.62
CA PRO A 66 6.86 -10.19 14.67
C PRO A 66 6.47 -9.90 16.12
N ASP A 67 5.99 -8.68 16.32
CA ASP A 67 5.57 -8.17 17.62
C ASP A 67 4.08 -8.42 17.85
N SER A 68 3.74 -9.15 18.91
CA SER A 68 2.35 -9.42 19.32
C SER A 68 1.62 -8.18 19.79
N ASP A 69 2.35 -7.18 20.29
CA ASP A 69 1.79 -5.96 20.87
C ASP A 69 1.52 -4.89 19.79
N CYS A 70 1.97 -5.12 18.56
CA CYS A 70 1.79 -4.17 17.47
C CYS A 70 0.38 -4.29 16.87
N VAL A 71 -0.42 -3.24 17.02
CA VAL A 71 -1.83 -3.20 16.54
C VAL A 71 -1.98 -3.40 15.03
N VAL A 72 -0.92 -3.19 14.25
CA VAL A 72 -0.93 -3.35 12.78
C VAL A 72 -0.98 -4.82 12.36
N ASN A 73 -0.35 -5.72 13.11
CA ASN A 73 -0.20 -7.11 12.70
C ASN A 73 -0.50 -8.11 13.81
N SER A 74 -0.64 -7.71 15.07
CA SER A 74 -1.00 -8.58 16.19
C SER A 74 -0.16 -9.85 16.26
N GLY A 75 1.15 -9.75 15.98
CA GLY A 75 2.06 -10.90 15.96
C GLY A 75 2.13 -11.66 14.62
N LEU A 76 1.32 -11.33 13.62
CA LEU A 76 1.42 -11.91 12.28
C LEU A 76 2.72 -11.48 11.60
N GLY A 77 3.34 -12.41 10.87
CA GLY A 77 4.47 -12.14 9.99
C GLY A 77 4.25 -12.72 8.60
N SER A 78 4.14 -11.86 7.58
CA SER A 78 4.07 -12.32 6.19
C SER A 78 5.33 -13.09 5.80
N ILE A 79 5.25 -13.92 4.76
CA ILE A 79 6.40 -14.68 4.22
C ILE A 79 7.59 -13.79 3.85
N ARG A 80 7.35 -12.50 3.54
CA ARG A 80 8.39 -11.51 3.25
C ARG A 80 9.03 -10.97 4.54
N GLY A 81 8.23 -10.56 5.51
CA GLY A 81 8.72 -10.00 6.78
C GLY A 81 9.38 -11.05 7.68
N ALA A 82 8.84 -12.27 7.73
CA ALA A 82 9.34 -13.37 8.52
C ALA A 82 10.73 -13.88 8.10
N ARG A 83 11.24 -13.47 6.94
CA ARG A 83 12.59 -13.79 6.45
C ARG A 83 13.55 -12.61 6.46
N MET A 84 13.24 -11.55 7.23
CA MET A 84 14.15 -10.40 7.35
C MET A 84 15.53 -10.82 7.83
N ALA A 85 15.64 -11.65 8.87
CA ALA A 85 16.94 -12.04 9.42
C ALA A 85 17.76 -12.86 8.43
N GLU A 86 17.17 -13.87 7.79
CA GLU A 86 17.82 -14.67 6.73
C GLU A 86 18.31 -13.81 5.55
N ASN A 87 17.61 -12.71 5.26
CA ASN A 87 18.00 -11.73 4.25
C ASN A 87 19.00 -10.66 4.72
N HIS A 88 19.54 -10.76 5.93
CA HIS A 88 20.73 -10.00 6.30
C HIS A 88 22.00 -10.71 5.83
N THR A 89 23.03 -9.92 5.52
CA THR A 89 24.34 -10.49 5.17
C THR A 89 24.98 -11.15 6.38
N SER A 90 25.43 -12.39 6.20
CA SER A 90 26.17 -13.16 7.19
C SER A 90 27.33 -13.87 6.53
N GLN A 91 28.55 -13.62 7.00
CA GLN A 91 29.74 -14.38 6.59
C GLN A 91 29.76 -15.75 7.28
N GLN A 92 29.25 -15.84 8.51
CA GLN A 92 29.22 -17.07 9.30
C GLN A 92 28.18 -18.06 8.79
N ARG A 93 27.08 -17.54 8.22
CA ARG A 93 25.98 -18.34 7.68
C ARG A 93 25.86 -18.28 6.17
N ASN A 94 26.79 -17.61 5.48
CA ASN A 94 26.84 -17.46 4.03
C ASN A 94 25.54 -16.94 3.40
N THR A 95 24.84 -16.02 4.07
CA THR A 95 23.61 -15.39 3.54
C THR A 95 23.92 -14.06 2.89
N GLN A 96 23.29 -13.79 1.74
CA GLN A 96 23.38 -12.51 1.01
C GLN A 96 24.81 -12.03 0.74
N LEU A 97 25.71 -12.94 0.33
CA LEU A 97 27.10 -12.62 -0.03
C LEU A 97 27.21 -11.77 -1.30
N GLN A 98 26.13 -11.65 -2.07
CA GLN A 98 26.02 -10.77 -3.23
C GLN A 98 25.94 -9.27 -2.89
N ARG A 99 25.77 -8.89 -1.61
CA ARG A 99 25.64 -7.48 -1.21
C ARG A 99 26.95 -6.74 -1.47
N LEU A 100 26.87 -5.60 -2.15
CA LEU A 100 28.02 -4.73 -2.42
C LEU A 100 28.74 -4.35 -1.11
N THR A 101 30.06 -4.49 -1.11
CA THR A 101 30.95 -4.18 0.02
C THR A 101 31.81 -2.95 -0.22
N ASP A 102 32.20 -2.72 -1.47
CA ASP A 102 33.16 -1.70 -1.89
C ASP A 102 32.59 -0.90 -3.07
N PRO A 103 32.95 0.38 -3.21
CA PRO A 103 32.77 1.10 -4.46
C PRO A 103 33.42 0.36 -5.63
N ILE A 104 32.75 0.32 -6.77
CA ILE A 104 33.24 -0.33 -7.99
C ILE A 104 33.28 0.67 -9.15
N VAL A 105 34.39 0.67 -9.89
CA VAL A 105 34.61 1.54 -11.06
C VAL A 105 34.95 0.69 -12.27
N TRP A 106 34.40 1.03 -13.43
CA TRP A 106 34.79 0.42 -14.69
C TRP A 106 36.15 0.95 -15.15
N ARG A 107 37.18 0.09 -15.12
CA ARG A 107 38.54 0.40 -15.59
C ARG A 107 39.30 -0.89 -15.94
N TYR A 108 40.35 -0.77 -16.74
CA TYR A 108 41.19 -1.93 -17.14
C TYR A 108 40.39 -3.10 -17.75
N GLY A 109 39.26 -2.79 -18.43
CA GLY A 109 38.40 -3.77 -19.09
C GLY A 109 37.38 -4.48 -18.19
N SER A 110 37.20 -4.09 -16.91
CA SER A 110 36.20 -4.70 -16.03
C SER A 110 35.76 -3.78 -14.87
N MET A 111 34.78 -4.22 -14.07
CA MET A 111 34.44 -3.56 -12.80
C MET A 111 35.49 -3.93 -11.75
N GLN A 112 36.11 -2.92 -11.14
CA GLN A 112 37.19 -3.09 -10.17
C GLN A 112 36.83 -2.37 -8.86
N PRO A 113 37.03 -3.00 -7.68
CA PRO A 113 36.83 -2.34 -6.41
C PRO A 113 37.82 -1.18 -6.22
N THR A 114 37.41 -0.16 -5.49
CA THR A 114 38.25 1.00 -5.19
C THR A 114 37.84 1.69 -3.88
N SER A 115 38.57 2.72 -3.47
CA SER A 115 38.24 3.51 -2.27
C SER A 115 37.05 4.46 -2.52
N TRP A 116 36.42 4.90 -1.43
CA TRP A 116 35.38 5.93 -1.52
C TRP A 116 35.88 7.23 -2.13
N ASP A 117 37.08 7.68 -1.77
CA ASP A 117 37.66 8.92 -2.31
C ASP A 117 37.84 8.86 -3.83
N ASP A 118 38.37 7.74 -4.36
CA ASP A 118 38.56 7.55 -5.80
C ASP A 118 37.22 7.50 -6.54
N ALA A 119 36.25 6.73 -6.04
CA ALA A 119 34.94 6.61 -6.66
C ALA A 119 34.17 7.94 -6.66
N LEU A 120 34.17 8.65 -5.53
CA LEU A 120 33.46 9.93 -5.39
C LEU A 120 34.14 11.05 -6.19
N ASP A 121 35.48 11.12 -6.22
CA ASP A 121 36.21 12.10 -7.05
C ASP A 121 35.87 11.92 -8.53
N LEU A 122 35.85 10.68 -9.03
CA LEU A 122 35.47 10.39 -10.41
C LEU A 122 34.03 10.82 -10.71
N VAL A 123 33.07 10.42 -9.87
CA VAL A 123 31.64 10.78 -10.06
C VAL A 123 31.45 12.29 -10.02
N ALA A 124 32.08 12.98 -9.07
CA ALA A 124 31.96 14.42 -8.92
C ALA A 124 32.55 15.17 -10.13
N ARG A 125 33.75 14.79 -10.59
CA ARG A 125 34.40 15.45 -11.74
C ARG A 125 33.61 15.28 -13.03
N VAL A 126 33.16 14.06 -13.33
CA VAL A 126 32.37 13.80 -14.55
C VAL A 126 31.04 14.53 -14.49
N THR A 127 30.34 14.46 -13.35
CA THR A 127 29.05 15.13 -13.16
C THR A 127 29.18 16.64 -13.29
N ALA A 128 30.18 17.24 -12.63
CA ALA A 128 30.46 18.68 -12.73
C ALA A 128 30.83 19.11 -14.15
N ALA A 129 31.63 18.31 -14.87
CA ALA A 129 31.97 18.58 -16.27
C ALA A 129 30.72 18.58 -17.16
N VAL A 130 29.85 17.58 -17.03
CA VAL A 130 28.57 17.50 -17.76
C VAL A 130 27.70 18.72 -17.46
N ILE A 131 27.56 19.11 -16.19
CA ILE A 131 26.75 20.27 -15.80
C ILE A 131 27.35 21.57 -16.36
N ASN A 132 28.68 21.73 -16.34
CA ASN A 132 29.34 22.93 -16.86
C ASN A 132 29.19 23.06 -18.38
N GLU A 133 29.17 21.94 -19.11
CA GLU A 133 29.07 21.93 -20.57
C GLU A 133 27.62 21.94 -21.09
N GLN A 134 26.74 21.17 -20.44
CA GLN A 134 25.37 20.88 -20.93
C GLN A 134 24.28 21.51 -20.06
N GLY A 135 24.64 22.14 -18.94
CA GLY A 135 23.69 22.55 -17.89
C GLY A 135 23.18 21.36 -17.06
N GLU A 136 22.39 21.64 -16.03
CA GLU A 136 21.79 20.60 -15.18
C GLU A 136 20.82 19.67 -15.93
N ASP A 137 20.32 20.10 -17.09
CA ASP A 137 19.48 19.27 -17.96
C ASP A 137 20.27 18.10 -18.60
N GLY A 138 21.60 18.18 -18.66
CA GLY A 138 22.45 17.05 -19.05
C GLY A 138 22.53 15.94 -17.99
N LEU A 139 22.12 16.21 -16.75
CA LEU A 139 22.12 15.22 -15.66
C LEU A 139 20.77 14.50 -15.57
N PHE A 140 20.81 13.17 -15.64
CA PHE A 140 19.65 12.30 -15.50
C PHE A 140 19.70 11.55 -14.17
N VAL A 141 18.58 11.55 -13.44
CA VAL A 141 18.47 10.90 -12.12
C VAL A 141 17.30 9.92 -12.11
N SER A 142 17.54 8.71 -11.63
CA SER A 142 16.50 7.76 -11.26
C SER A 142 16.64 7.45 -9.77
N MET A 143 15.62 7.77 -8.98
CA MET A 143 15.72 7.62 -7.52
C MET A 143 14.46 7.04 -6.88
N PHE A 144 14.61 6.53 -5.68
CA PHE A 144 13.49 6.15 -4.81
C PHE A 144 12.81 7.40 -4.23
N ASP A 145 11.50 7.31 -4.01
CA ASP A 145 10.70 8.30 -3.27
C ASP A 145 9.85 7.63 -2.15
N HIS A 146 10.00 6.32 -1.97
CA HIS A 146 9.22 5.52 -1.06
C HIS A 146 9.81 5.48 0.36
N GLY A 147 9.03 4.95 1.31
CA GLY A 147 9.48 4.65 2.67
C GLY A 147 10.22 3.31 2.81
N GLY A 148 10.53 2.88 4.03
CA GLY A 148 11.08 1.54 4.28
C GLY A 148 12.55 1.37 3.87
N SER A 149 12.94 0.13 3.50
CA SER A 149 14.34 -0.16 3.12
C SER A 149 14.69 0.50 1.80
N ALA A 150 15.90 1.03 1.66
CA ALA A 150 16.35 1.78 0.48
C ALA A 150 15.52 3.05 0.18
N GLY A 151 14.78 3.54 1.17
CA GLY A 151 14.01 4.79 1.12
C GLY A 151 13.92 5.40 2.51
N GLY A 152 12.79 5.99 2.87
CA GLY A 152 12.58 6.63 4.18
C GLY A 152 13.01 8.09 4.23
N TYR A 153 12.58 8.81 5.26
CA TYR A 153 12.69 10.27 5.35
C TYR A 153 14.14 10.76 5.22
N GLU A 154 15.08 10.08 5.85
CA GLU A 154 16.49 10.47 5.87
C GLU A 154 17.10 10.38 4.47
N ASN A 155 16.83 9.27 3.76
CA ASN A 155 17.39 9.02 2.45
C ASN A 155 16.72 9.90 1.37
N THR A 156 15.39 10.05 1.41
CA THR A 156 14.68 10.92 0.45
C THR A 156 15.00 12.38 0.68
N TRP A 157 15.23 12.80 1.93
CA TRP A 157 15.76 14.12 2.22
C TRP A 157 17.18 14.29 1.68
N GLY A 158 18.07 13.31 1.87
CA GLY A 158 19.44 13.36 1.36
C GLY A 158 19.50 13.54 -0.16
N THR A 159 18.81 12.67 -0.91
CA THR A 159 18.77 12.74 -2.38
C THR A 159 18.01 13.96 -2.88
N GLY A 160 16.86 14.29 -2.26
CA GLY A 160 16.08 15.48 -2.61
C GLY A 160 16.84 16.77 -2.36
N LYS A 161 17.57 16.88 -1.24
CA LYS A 161 18.39 18.05 -0.94
C LYS A 161 19.56 18.19 -1.91
N LEU A 162 20.16 17.08 -2.36
CA LEU A 162 21.20 17.12 -3.39
C LEU A 162 20.63 17.64 -4.73
N TYR A 163 19.60 16.98 -5.26
CA TYR A 163 19.16 17.23 -6.64
C TYR A 163 18.17 18.41 -6.80
N PHE A 164 17.47 18.82 -5.73
CA PHE A 164 16.51 19.94 -5.75
C PHE A 164 16.91 21.10 -4.84
N GLY A 165 17.69 20.83 -3.79
CA GLY A 165 18.22 21.85 -2.90
C GLY A 165 19.46 22.52 -3.49
N ALA A 166 20.56 21.76 -3.58
CA ALA A 166 21.84 22.23 -4.13
C ALA A 166 21.76 22.45 -5.64
N MET A 167 21.05 21.57 -6.34
CA MET A 167 20.79 21.65 -7.79
C MET A 167 19.32 21.97 -8.08
N LYS A 168 18.93 22.05 -9.35
CA LYS A 168 17.55 22.22 -9.84
C LYS A 168 17.26 21.22 -10.98
N VAL A 169 17.63 19.95 -10.77
CA VAL A 169 17.51 18.88 -11.77
C VAL A 169 16.05 18.68 -12.18
N LYS A 170 15.75 18.83 -13.49
CA LYS A 170 14.43 18.55 -14.07
C LYS A 170 14.30 17.13 -14.60
N ASN A 171 15.38 16.58 -15.18
CA ASN A 171 15.41 15.25 -15.82
C ASN A 171 15.56 14.13 -14.77
N VAL A 172 14.60 14.11 -13.85
CA VAL A 172 14.50 13.13 -12.77
C VAL A 172 13.26 12.27 -12.96
N ARG A 173 13.41 10.98 -12.66
CA ARG A 173 12.30 10.02 -12.59
C ARG A 173 12.32 9.29 -11.26
N ILE A 174 11.20 8.66 -10.97
CA ILE A 174 11.03 7.84 -9.78
C ILE A 174 11.20 6.35 -10.11
N HIS A 175 11.53 5.56 -9.11
CA HIS A 175 11.80 4.13 -9.20
C HIS A 175 10.73 3.33 -9.97
N ASN A 176 9.45 3.70 -9.86
CA ASN A 176 8.33 2.95 -10.45
C ASN A 176 7.61 3.68 -11.60
N ARG A 177 8.04 4.89 -11.97
CA ARG A 177 7.38 5.70 -13.01
C ARG A 177 8.39 6.59 -13.74
N PRO A 178 8.22 6.81 -15.05
CA PRO A 178 9.28 7.36 -15.90
C PRO A 178 9.46 8.88 -15.80
N ALA A 179 8.80 9.55 -14.86
CA ALA A 179 8.91 10.99 -14.63
C ALA A 179 8.82 11.32 -13.13
N TYR A 180 9.04 12.58 -12.77
CA TYR A 180 8.84 13.10 -11.42
C TYR A 180 7.40 13.58 -11.22
N ASN A 181 6.46 12.63 -11.21
CA ASN A 181 5.03 12.86 -11.07
C ASN A 181 4.46 12.15 -9.83
N SER A 182 3.17 12.36 -9.55
CA SER A 182 2.41 11.60 -8.55
C SER A 182 1.73 10.41 -9.22
N GLU A 183 1.57 9.30 -8.49
CA GLU A 183 0.74 8.18 -8.94
C GLU A 183 -0.75 8.53 -8.98
N VAL A 184 -1.16 9.54 -8.22
CA VAL A 184 -2.57 9.78 -7.86
C VAL A 184 -2.91 11.27 -7.96
N HIS A 185 -2.51 11.91 -9.05
CA HIS A 185 -2.78 13.34 -9.28
C HIS A 185 -4.26 13.70 -9.07
N ALA A 186 -5.19 12.90 -9.60
CA ALA A 186 -6.63 13.20 -9.56
C ALA A 186 -7.16 13.38 -8.13
N THR A 187 -6.94 12.41 -7.22
CA THR A 187 -7.45 12.53 -5.83
C THR A 187 -6.80 13.69 -5.08
N ARG A 188 -5.52 13.98 -5.35
CA ARG A 188 -4.81 15.12 -4.76
C ARG A 188 -5.34 16.45 -5.29
N ASP A 189 -5.57 16.55 -6.60
CA ASP A 189 -6.20 17.71 -7.25
C ASP A 189 -7.60 17.94 -6.65
N MET A 190 -8.36 16.88 -6.37
CA MET A 190 -9.66 16.92 -5.70
C MET A 190 -9.58 17.30 -4.20
N GLY A 191 -8.39 17.48 -3.62
CA GLY A 191 -8.19 17.82 -2.22
C GLY A 191 -8.25 16.64 -1.24
N VAL A 192 -8.25 15.40 -1.74
CA VAL A 192 -8.32 14.18 -0.94
C VAL A 192 -7.00 13.43 -1.04
N GLY A 193 -6.11 13.61 -0.06
CA GLY A 193 -4.86 12.84 0.04
C GLY A 193 -5.14 11.33 0.10
N GLU A 194 -4.35 10.52 -0.59
CA GLU A 194 -4.68 9.10 -0.86
C GLU A 194 -4.63 8.16 0.36
N LEU A 195 -3.99 8.58 1.46
CA LEU A 195 -3.93 7.85 2.73
C LEU A 195 -4.70 8.61 3.81
N ASN A 196 -6.02 8.74 3.63
CA ASN A 196 -6.90 9.59 4.45
C ASN A 196 -7.66 8.86 5.56
N ASN A 197 -7.54 7.53 5.66
CA ASN A 197 -8.23 6.71 6.64
C ASN A 197 -7.26 5.95 7.55
N CYS A 198 -7.78 5.08 8.41
CA CYS A 198 -6.97 4.19 9.24
C CYS A 198 -7.31 2.71 8.99
N TYR A 199 -6.45 1.79 9.44
CA TYR A 199 -6.69 0.34 9.25
C TYR A 199 -7.92 -0.17 10.01
N GLU A 200 -8.29 0.50 11.09
CA GLU A 200 -9.51 0.19 11.83
C GLU A 200 -10.78 0.45 10.98
N ASP A 201 -10.75 1.34 9.99
CA ASP A 201 -11.90 1.56 9.11
C ASP A 201 -12.26 0.30 8.29
N ALA A 202 -11.28 -0.56 7.97
CA ALA A 202 -11.55 -1.86 7.35
C ALA A 202 -12.28 -2.82 8.30
N GLU A 203 -12.08 -2.66 9.61
CA GLU A 203 -12.81 -3.41 10.64
C GLU A 203 -14.25 -2.90 10.83
N LEU A 204 -14.49 -1.63 10.48
CA LEU A 204 -15.74 -0.91 10.80
C LEU A 204 -16.71 -0.75 9.62
N ALA A 205 -16.25 -0.94 8.39
CA ALA A 205 -17.06 -0.80 7.18
C ALA A 205 -18.22 -1.80 7.12
N ASP A 206 -19.35 -1.37 6.56
CA ASP A 206 -20.44 -2.25 6.10
C ASP A 206 -20.06 -2.99 4.81
N THR A 207 -19.30 -2.30 3.94
CA THR A 207 -18.81 -2.83 2.67
C THR A 207 -17.37 -2.39 2.43
N ILE A 208 -16.52 -3.32 2.01
CA ILE A 208 -15.19 -3.02 1.48
C ILE A 208 -15.26 -3.07 -0.05
N VAL A 209 -14.74 -2.05 -0.73
CA VAL A 209 -14.57 -2.04 -2.19
C VAL A 209 -13.08 -2.08 -2.48
N ALA A 210 -12.61 -3.21 -3.00
CA ALA A 210 -11.22 -3.47 -3.31
C ALA A 210 -11.00 -3.37 -4.82
N ILE A 211 -10.29 -2.33 -5.27
CA ILE A 211 -10.15 -1.96 -6.69
C ILE A 211 -8.71 -2.22 -7.14
N GLY A 212 -8.52 -3.09 -8.13
CA GLY A 212 -7.20 -3.34 -8.71
C GLY A 212 -6.15 -3.75 -7.68
N THR A 213 -6.56 -4.51 -6.66
CA THR A 213 -5.69 -4.90 -5.54
C THR A 213 -5.86 -6.38 -5.19
N ASN A 214 -4.75 -7.02 -4.79
CA ASN A 214 -4.71 -8.43 -4.38
C ASN A 214 -4.20 -8.55 -2.93
N PRO A 215 -4.93 -8.00 -1.95
CA PRO A 215 -4.42 -7.66 -0.62
C PRO A 215 -3.98 -8.86 0.22
N LEU A 216 -4.48 -10.06 -0.02
CA LEU A 216 -3.91 -11.26 0.62
C LEU A 216 -2.43 -11.43 0.26
N GLU A 217 -2.06 -11.15 -0.99
CA GLU A 217 -0.69 -11.32 -1.49
C GLU A 217 0.13 -10.04 -1.33
N THR A 218 -0.46 -8.85 -1.51
CA THR A 218 0.27 -7.57 -1.60
C THR A 218 0.20 -6.71 -0.33
N GLN A 219 -0.84 -6.86 0.49
CA GLN A 219 -1.04 -6.17 1.78
C GLN A 219 -1.39 -7.16 2.90
N THR A 220 -0.74 -8.32 2.88
CA THR A 220 -1.14 -9.55 3.58
C THR A 220 -1.65 -9.35 5.00
N ASN A 221 -0.88 -8.67 5.86
CA ASN A 221 -1.28 -8.57 7.26
C ASN A 221 -2.33 -7.48 7.51
N TYR A 222 -2.47 -6.48 6.62
CA TYR A 222 -3.62 -5.57 6.69
C TYR A 222 -4.91 -6.35 6.40
N PHE A 223 -4.89 -7.15 5.34
CA PHE A 223 -5.99 -8.04 4.98
C PHE A 223 -6.33 -9.03 6.11
N LEU A 224 -5.35 -9.80 6.58
CA LEU A 224 -5.57 -10.85 7.57
C LEU A 224 -5.95 -10.31 8.95
N ASN A 225 -5.38 -9.18 9.38
CA ASN A 225 -5.58 -8.66 10.74
C ASN A 225 -6.76 -7.68 10.84
N HIS A 226 -7.21 -7.06 9.75
CA HIS A 226 -8.24 -6.02 9.80
C HIS A 226 -9.44 -6.29 8.87
N TRP A 227 -9.23 -6.83 7.67
CA TRP A 227 -10.34 -7.09 6.74
C TRP A 227 -11.06 -8.40 7.09
N VAL A 228 -10.29 -9.48 7.26
CA VAL A 228 -10.82 -10.81 7.59
C VAL A 228 -11.68 -10.80 8.87
N PRO A 229 -11.30 -10.11 9.97
CA PRO A 229 -12.19 -9.97 11.14
C PRO A 229 -13.57 -9.40 10.81
N ASN A 230 -13.64 -8.38 9.97
CA ASN A 230 -14.93 -7.77 9.59
C ASN A 230 -15.76 -8.70 8.69
N LEU A 231 -15.10 -9.38 7.75
CA LEU A 231 -15.73 -10.38 6.89
C LEU A 231 -16.28 -11.57 7.68
N ARG A 232 -15.55 -12.05 8.69
CA ARG A 232 -16.00 -13.09 9.63
C ARG A 232 -17.09 -12.60 10.60
N GLY A 233 -17.29 -11.29 10.72
CA GLY A 233 -18.21 -10.68 11.68
C GLY A 233 -17.67 -10.58 13.12
N THR A 234 -16.38 -10.83 13.36
CA THR A 234 -15.80 -10.72 14.71
C THR A 234 -15.69 -9.27 15.21
N THR A 235 -15.85 -8.29 14.32
CA THR A 235 -15.86 -6.85 14.65
C THR A 235 -17.27 -6.30 14.93
N ILE A 236 -18.33 -7.13 14.87
CA ILE A 236 -19.73 -6.67 15.03
C ILE A 236 -19.95 -5.95 16.36
N ASP A 237 -19.43 -6.47 17.48
CA ASP A 237 -19.64 -5.84 18.79
C ASP A 237 -18.90 -4.51 18.92
N LYS A 238 -17.70 -4.42 18.34
CA LYS A 238 -16.94 -3.18 18.21
C LYS A 238 -17.74 -2.14 17.41
N ARG A 239 -18.31 -2.54 16.28
CA ARG A 239 -19.14 -1.68 15.42
C ARG A 239 -20.42 -1.23 16.12
N LYS A 240 -21.08 -2.11 16.88
CA LYS A 240 -22.32 -1.76 17.64
C LYS A 240 -22.03 -0.72 18.73
N LYS A 241 -20.85 -0.82 19.35
CA LYS A 241 -20.40 0.16 20.34
C LYS A 241 -20.08 1.51 19.68
N GLU A 242 -19.42 1.49 18.53
CA GLU A 242 -19.02 2.71 17.81
C GLU A 242 -20.22 3.42 17.16
N PHE A 243 -21.18 2.66 16.64
CA PHE A 243 -22.33 3.17 15.91
C PHE A 243 -23.66 2.72 16.56
N PRO A 244 -23.97 3.21 17.77
CA PRO A 244 -25.17 2.81 18.48
C PRO A 244 -26.43 3.19 17.69
N GLY A 245 -27.36 2.24 17.57
CA GLY A 245 -28.62 2.44 16.85
C GLY A 245 -28.52 2.32 15.32
N GLU A 246 -27.36 1.95 14.78
CA GLU A 246 -27.25 1.52 13.39
C GLU A 246 -27.44 -0.02 13.29
N PRO A 247 -28.17 -0.52 12.29
CA PRO A 247 -28.20 -1.94 12.00
C PRO A 247 -26.81 -2.39 11.49
N ILE A 248 -26.28 -3.46 12.08
CA ILE A 248 -24.93 -3.98 11.80
C ILE A 248 -25.02 -5.47 11.49
N GLU A 249 -24.39 -5.83 10.38
CA GLU A 249 -24.16 -7.21 9.93
C GLU A 249 -22.68 -7.39 9.60
N ALA A 250 -22.24 -8.64 9.41
CA ALA A 250 -20.90 -8.95 8.89
C ALA A 250 -20.68 -8.21 7.55
N SER A 251 -19.46 -7.69 7.34
CA SER A 251 -19.19 -6.88 6.15
C SER A 251 -19.34 -7.70 4.88
N ARG A 252 -19.71 -7.01 3.80
CA ARG A 252 -19.61 -7.53 2.43
C ARG A 252 -18.33 -7.00 1.78
N ILE A 253 -17.93 -7.62 0.67
CA ILE A 253 -16.80 -7.12 -0.12
C ILE A 253 -17.10 -7.17 -1.62
N ILE A 254 -16.79 -6.08 -2.29
CA ILE A 254 -16.75 -5.97 -3.75
C ILE A 254 -15.28 -5.98 -4.15
N ILE A 255 -14.93 -6.83 -5.10
CA ILE A 255 -13.57 -6.92 -5.65
C ILE A 255 -13.66 -6.61 -7.14
N ILE A 256 -13.02 -5.53 -7.56
CA ILE A 256 -12.94 -5.10 -8.97
C ILE A 256 -11.55 -5.46 -9.45
N ASP A 257 -11.46 -6.57 -10.18
CA ASP A 257 -10.22 -7.13 -10.72
C ASP A 257 -10.57 -8.03 -11.91
N PRO A 258 -10.03 -7.82 -13.11
CA PRO A 258 -10.25 -8.71 -14.26
C PRO A 258 -9.90 -10.17 -13.95
N ARG A 259 -8.97 -10.41 -13.01
CA ARG A 259 -8.51 -11.73 -12.62
C ARG A 259 -9.17 -12.19 -11.32
N ARG A 260 -9.60 -13.45 -11.28
CA ARG A 260 -9.94 -14.12 -10.03
C ARG A 260 -8.66 -14.49 -9.26
N THR A 261 -8.42 -13.82 -8.13
CA THR A 261 -7.19 -13.96 -7.34
C THR A 261 -7.35 -14.84 -6.10
N ALA A 262 -6.23 -15.14 -5.41
CA ALA A 262 -6.28 -15.80 -4.10
C ALA A 262 -7.03 -14.95 -3.06
N THR A 263 -7.02 -13.62 -3.19
CA THR A 263 -7.86 -12.75 -2.35
C THR A 263 -9.34 -13.06 -2.53
N VAL A 264 -9.83 -13.20 -3.78
CA VAL A 264 -11.25 -13.52 -4.04
C VAL A 264 -11.62 -14.84 -3.37
N ALA A 265 -10.80 -15.88 -3.55
CA ALA A 265 -11.02 -17.19 -2.95
C ALA A 265 -11.02 -17.14 -1.41
N ALA A 266 -10.10 -16.38 -0.80
CA ALA A 266 -10.05 -16.20 0.64
C ALA A 266 -11.28 -15.45 1.15
N CYS A 267 -11.70 -14.37 0.49
CA CYS A 267 -12.92 -13.65 0.88
C CYS A 267 -14.16 -14.56 0.84
N GLU A 268 -14.30 -15.42 -0.17
CA GLU A 268 -15.42 -16.36 -0.25
C GLU A 268 -15.40 -17.40 0.87
N ALA A 269 -14.20 -17.85 1.26
CA ALA A 269 -14.03 -18.79 2.36
C ALA A 269 -14.33 -18.15 3.73
N GLU A 270 -13.98 -16.87 3.91
CA GLU A 270 -14.11 -16.16 5.18
C GLU A 270 -15.49 -15.49 5.39
N ALA A 271 -16.10 -14.99 4.31
CA ALA A 271 -17.36 -14.23 4.36
C ALA A 271 -18.58 -15.01 3.85
N GLY A 272 -18.37 -16.12 3.13
CA GLY A 272 -19.39 -16.76 2.32
C GLY A 272 -19.53 -16.12 0.93
N LYS A 273 -19.84 -16.93 -0.09
CA LYS A 273 -19.93 -16.48 -1.50
C LYS A 273 -20.98 -15.40 -1.71
N GLU A 274 -22.05 -15.42 -0.94
CA GLU A 274 -23.16 -14.47 -1.00
C GLU A 274 -22.76 -13.05 -0.53
N ARG A 275 -21.67 -12.93 0.24
CA ARG A 275 -21.10 -11.65 0.73
C ARG A 275 -19.89 -11.18 -0.06
N VAL A 276 -19.53 -11.89 -1.14
CA VAL A 276 -18.46 -11.52 -2.06
C VAL A 276 -19.04 -11.24 -3.45
N LEU A 277 -18.73 -10.06 -3.98
CA LEU A 277 -19.06 -9.69 -5.34
C LEU A 277 -17.75 -9.44 -6.10
N HIS A 278 -17.30 -10.44 -6.85
CA HIS A 278 -16.17 -10.28 -7.75
C HIS A 278 -16.66 -9.75 -9.10
N LEU A 279 -16.35 -8.49 -9.37
CA LEU A 279 -16.58 -7.84 -10.67
C LEU A 279 -15.34 -8.06 -11.54
N ALA A 280 -15.38 -9.13 -12.33
CA ALA A 280 -14.35 -9.48 -13.31
C ALA A 280 -14.52 -8.62 -14.57
N VAL A 281 -14.19 -7.34 -14.45
CA VAL A 281 -14.27 -6.36 -15.55
C VAL A 281 -13.29 -6.69 -16.67
N GLU A 282 -13.61 -6.29 -17.90
CA GLU A 282 -12.63 -6.22 -18.98
C GLU A 282 -11.49 -5.25 -18.60
N PRO A 283 -10.22 -5.56 -18.90
CA PRO A 283 -9.09 -4.72 -18.50
C PRO A 283 -9.19 -3.27 -19.02
N GLY A 284 -9.03 -2.29 -18.13
CA GLY A 284 -9.07 -0.86 -18.49
C GLY A 284 -10.48 -0.32 -18.74
N THR A 285 -11.47 -0.83 -18.00
CA THR A 285 -12.87 -0.39 -18.11
C THR A 285 -13.43 0.12 -16.78
N ASP A 286 -12.57 0.36 -15.80
CA ASP A 286 -12.96 0.72 -14.43
C ASP A 286 -13.68 2.08 -14.40
N LEU A 287 -13.23 3.05 -15.19
CA LEU A 287 -13.87 4.38 -15.29
C LEU A 287 -15.36 4.28 -15.66
N VAL A 288 -15.69 3.44 -16.64
CA VAL A 288 -17.08 3.27 -17.10
C VAL A 288 -17.92 2.60 -16.00
N LEU A 289 -17.36 1.63 -15.28
CA LEU A 289 -18.01 1.03 -14.12
C LEU A 289 -18.31 2.10 -13.05
N PHE A 290 -17.33 2.92 -12.67
CA PHE A 290 -17.53 3.95 -11.65
C PHE A 290 -18.53 5.02 -12.07
N ASN A 291 -18.55 5.40 -13.34
CA ASN A 291 -19.52 6.34 -13.89
C ASN A 291 -20.95 5.79 -13.80
N ALA A 292 -21.17 4.51 -14.10
CA ALA A 292 -22.48 3.88 -13.95
C ALA A 292 -22.89 3.71 -12.48
N LEU A 293 -21.95 3.35 -11.60
CA LEU A 293 -22.19 3.27 -10.16
C LEU A 293 -22.59 4.64 -9.60
N LEU A 294 -21.86 5.70 -9.93
CA LEU A 294 -22.18 7.08 -9.54
C LEU A 294 -23.57 7.47 -10.04
N THR A 295 -23.84 7.27 -11.33
CA THR A 295 -25.14 7.60 -11.95
C THR A 295 -26.29 6.91 -11.21
N TYR A 296 -26.17 5.61 -10.98
CA TYR A 296 -27.22 4.83 -10.32
C TYR A 296 -27.43 5.24 -8.86
N VAL A 297 -26.35 5.44 -8.10
CA VAL A 297 -26.41 5.86 -6.69
C VAL A 297 -27.07 7.23 -6.55
N VAL A 298 -26.77 8.18 -7.45
CA VAL A 298 -27.39 9.51 -7.41
C VAL A 298 -28.86 9.46 -7.82
N ASP A 299 -29.20 8.72 -8.87
CA ASP A 299 -30.60 8.60 -9.33
C ASP A 299 -31.50 7.92 -8.27
N LYS A 300 -30.92 7.06 -7.41
CA LYS A 300 -31.59 6.50 -6.22
C LYS A 300 -31.62 7.44 -5.00
N GLY A 301 -30.89 8.54 -5.04
CA GLY A 301 -30.77 9.48 -3.92
C GLY A 301 -29.94 8.95 -2.76
N TRP A 302 -29.11 7.92 -2.98
CA TRP A 302 -28.25 7.30 -1.96
C TRP A 302 -26.94 8.07 -1.75
N ILE A 303 -27.06 9.38 -1.57
CA ILE A 303 -25.94 10.31 -1.41
C ILE A 303 -26.05 11.08 -0.10
N ASP A 304 -24.90 11.47 0.42
CA ASP A 304 -24.81 12.34 1.59
C ASP A 304 -24.95 13.81 1.15
N LYS A 305 -26.20 14.28 1.09
CA LYS A 305 -26.53 15.63 0.59
C LYS A 305 -25.93 16.73 1.48
N GLU A 306 -25.89 16.50 2.78
CA GLU A 306 -25.34 17.45 3.75
C GLU A 306 -23.84 17.59 3.56
N PHE A 307 -23.12 16.46 3.44
CA PHE A 307 -21.70 16.48 3.13
C PHE A 307 -21.40 17.16 1.79
N ILE A 308 -22.16 16.84 0.73
CA ILE A 308 -21.98 17.47 -0.59
C ILE A 308 -22.12 18.99 -0.49
N ALA A 309 -23.19 19.48 0.17
CA ALA A 309 -23.43 20.91 0.31
C ALA A 309 -22.37 21.62 1.18
N ALA A 310 -21.86 20.96 2.22
CA ALA A 310 -20.96 21.57 3.18
C ALA A 310 -19.47 21.45 2.84
N SER A 311 -19.07 20.46 2.02
CA SER A 311 -17.67 20.04 1.91
C SER A 311 -17.21 19.70 0.49
N THR A 312 -18.01 20.02 -0.52
CA THR A 312 -17.60 19.93 -1.94
C THR A 312 -17.68 21.29 -2.62
N LEU A 313 -17.18 21.40 -3.86
CA LEU A 313 -17.27 22.64 -4.63
C LEU A 313 -18.73 23.09 -4.76
N PRO A 314 -19.06 24.36 -4.43
CA PRO A 314 -20.41 24.88 -4.58
C PRO A 314 -20.87 24.82 -6.04
N ALA A 315 -22.19 24.70 -6.23
CA ALA A 315 -22.79 24.60 -7.56
C ALA A 315 -22.34 25.73 -8.51
N GLY A 316 -21.94 25.36 -9.73
CA GLY A 316 -21.46 26.29 -10.75
C GLY A 316 -20.02 26.78 -10.55
N GLN A 317 -19.30 26.27 -9.54
CA GLN A 317 -17.88 26.57 -9.36
C GLN A 317 -16.98 25.54 -10.05
N ALA A 318 -15.79 26.00 -10.39
CA ALA A 318 -14.72 25.19 -10.91
C ALA A 318 -13.41 25.52 -10.19
N ALA A 319 -12.53 24.53 -10.03
CA ALA A 319 -11.22 24.70 -9.42
C ALA A 319 -10.11 24.28 -10.40
N GLY A 320 -9.01 25.03 -10.39
CA GLY A 320 -7.82 24.66 -11.16
C GLY A 320 -7.18 23.39 -10.61
N LEU A 321 -6.56 22.61 -11.50
CA LEU A 321 -5.72 21.48 -11.11
C LEU A 321 -4.48 21.98 -10.34
N ILE A 322 -3.97 21.20 -9.39
CA ILE A 322 -2.72 21.55 -8.71
C ILE A 322 -1.61 21.48 -9.77
N SER A 323 -0.95 22.62 -9.97
CA SER A 323 -0.08 22.93 -11.13
C SER A 323 0.67 21.72 -11.68
N ARG A 324 0.31 21.30 -12.89
CA ARG A 324 1.11 20.37 -13.70
C ARG A 324 2.09 21.19 -14.55
N PRO A 325 3.41 21.05 -14.36
CA PRO A 325 4.36 21.62 -15.31
C PRO A 325 4.08 21.04 -16.70
N GLY A 326 3.69 21.87 -17.65
CA GLY A 326 3.33 21.45 -19.01
C GLY A 326 1.84 21.14 -19.26
N GLY A 327 0.93 21.58 -18.38
CA GLY A 327 -0.51 21.51 -18.64
C GLY A 327 -0.88 22.11 -20.00
N THR A 328 -1.69 21.39 -20.76
CA THR A 328 -2.11 21.79 -22.11
C THR A 328 -3.45 22.52 -22.04
N PRO A 329 -3.87 23.24 -23.09
CA PRO A 329 -5.21 23.84 -23.17
C PRO A 329 -6.38 22.85 -23.08
N VAL A 330 -6.10 21.54 -23.03
CA VAL A 330 -7.10 20.45 -22.96
C VAL A 330 -7.46 20.07 -21.51
N ASP A 331 -6.74 20.61 -20.52
CA ASP A 331 -7.01 20.33 -19.11
C ASP A 331 -8.31 21.03 -18.67
N GLN A 332 -9.36 20.24 -18.46
CA GLN A 332 -10.61 20.72 -17.89
C GLN A 332 -10.44 21.01 -16.39
N PRO A 333 -11.05 22.09 -15.86
CA PRO A 333 -11.01 22.34 -14.43
C PRO A 333 -11.82 21.27 -13.68
N LEU A 334 -11.53 21.10 -12.39
CA LEU A 334 -12.40 20.37 -11.48
C LEU A 334 -13.74 21.10 -11.39
N THR A 335 -14.83 20.37 -11.20
CA THR A 335 -16.18 20.93 -11.21
C THR A 335 -16.95 20.57 -9.95
N ASP A 336 -18.06 21.27 -9.73
CA ASP A 336 -19.05 20.90 -8.71
C ASP A 336 -19.68 19.52 -8.95
N PHE A 337 -20.33 18.97 -7.93
CA PHE A 337 -20.93 17.63 -7.97
C PHE A 337 -21.94 17.44 -9.10
N ALA A 338 -22.79 18.44 -9.39
CA ALA A 338 -23.83 18.31 -10.40
C ALA A 338 -23.25 18.33 -11.82
N SER A 339 -22.26 19.20 -12.07
CA SER A 339 -21.51 19.26 -13.32
C SER A 339 -20.72 17.97 -13.56
N ALA A 340 -20.03 17.46 -12.53
CA ALA A 340 -19.33 16.18 -12.60
C ALA A 340 -20.30 15.02 -12.90
N LEU A 341 -21.44 14.95 -12.22
CA LEU A 341 -22.44 13.93 -12.51
C LEU A 341 -22.95 14.01 -13.95
N ALA A 342 -23.30 15.22 -14.43
CA ALA A 342 -23.84 15.42 -15.77
C ALA A 342 -22.86 14.96 -16.86
N ALA A 343 -21.57 15.27 -16.69
CA ALA A 343 -20.52 14.86 -17.63
C ALA A 343 -20.25 13.35 -17.63
N ASN A 344 -20.50 12.68 -16.51
CA ASN A 344 -20.16 11.27 -16.31
C ASN A 344 -21.38 10.33 -16.33
N ARG A 345 -22.57 10.80 -16.73
CA ARG A 345 -23.77 9.96 -16.80
C ARG A 345 -23.54 8.77 -17.72
N THR A 346 -23.65 7.56 -17.17
CA THR A 346 -23.47 6.30 -17.88
C THR A 346 -24.60 5.34 -17.47
N SER A 347 -25.26 4.74 -18.46
CA SER A 347 -26.33 3.77 -18.21
C SER A 347 -25.76 2.43 -17.72
N ILE A 348 -26.58 1.63 -17.03
CA ILE A 348 -26.18 0.29 -16.61
C ILE A 348 -25.92 -0.60 -17.83
N GLU A 349 -26.70 -0.42 -18.89
CA GLU A 349 -26.60 -1.15 -20.15
C GLU A 349 -25.27 -0.86 -20.87
N ASP A 350 -24.87 0.41 -20.96
CA ASP A 350 -23.61 0.80 -21.59
C ASP A 350 -22.40 0.31 -20.77
N ALA A 351 -22.47 0.43 -19.45
CA ALA A 351 -21.41 -0.09 -18.59
C ALA A 351 -21.31 -1.61 -18.65
N ALA A 352 -22.43 -2.34 -18.63
CA ALA A 352 -22.43 -3.79 -18.80
C ALA A 352 -21.78 -4.21 -20.12
N LYS A 353 -22.10 -3.50 -21.21
CA LYS A 353 -21.52 -3.75 -22.53
C LYS A 353 -20.01 -3.55 -22.58
N ILE A 354 -19.49 -2.47 -21.97
CA ILE A 354 -18.07 -2.12 -22.04
C ILE A 354 -17.25 -2.96 -21.05
N THR A 355 -17.74 -3.12 -19.83
CA THR A 355 -17.04 -3.84 -18.76
C THR A 355 -17.12 -5.35 -18.88
N GLY A 356 -18.00 -5.87 -19.74
CA GLY A 356 -18.30 -7.31 -19.85
C GLY A 356 -19.10 -7.87 -18.66
N LEU A 357 -19.49 -7.02 -17.70
CA LEU A 357 -20.27 -7.42 -16.53
C LEU A 357 -21.75 -7.61 -16.86
N ARG A 358 -22.46 -8.33 -15.99
CA ARG A 358 -23.92 -8.36 -16.00
C ARG A 358 -24.44 -7.07 -15.35
N GLY A 359 -25.45 -6.44 -15.96
CA GLY A 359 -26.05 -5.22 -15.40
C GLY A 359 -26.57 -5.41 -13.96
N GLU A 360 -27.06 -6.61 -13.63
CA GLU A 360 -27.48 -6.95 -12.27
C GLU A 360 -26.35 -6.93 -11.24
N ASP A 361 -25.12 -7.27 -11.64
CA ASP A 361 -23.95 -7.22 -10.75
C ASP A 361 -23.53 -5.76 -10.50
N ILE A 362 -23.65 -4.89 -11.51
CA ILE A 362 -23.41 -3.44 -11.36
C ILE A 362 -24.43 -2.83 -10.40
N VAL A 363 -25.72 -3.16 -10.57
CA VAL A 363 -26.79 -2.71 -9.67
C VAL A 363 -26.57 -3.22 -8.24
N LYS A 364 -26.21 -4.51 -8.09
CA LYS A 364 -25.92 -5.11 -6.79
C LYS A 364 -24.72 -4.44 -6.12
N ALA A 365 -23.68 -4.08 -6.88
CA ALA A 365 -22.55 -3.31 -6.38
C ALA A 365 -22.99 -1.93 -5.88
N ALA A 366 -23.80 -1.19 -6.65
CA ALA A 366 -24.33 0.11 -6.21
C ALA A 366 -25.15 0.01 -4.91
N GLN A 367 -25.98 -1.02 -4.78
CA GLN A 367 -26.73 -1.31 -3.54
C GLN A 367 -25.79 -1.58 -2.36
N TRP A 368 -24.79 -2.44 -2.57
CA TRP A 368 -23.81 -2.76 -1.54
C TRP A 368 -22.94 -1.56 -1.17
N ILE A 369 -22.75 -0.59 -2.06
CA ILE A 369 -21.98 0.62 -1.79
C ILE A 369 -22.79 1.64 -1.00
N ALA A 370 -24.04 1.90 -1.38
CA ALA A 370 -24.73 3.12 -0.96
C ALA A 370 -26.17 2.94 -0.45
N GLU A 371 -26.84 1.81 -0.72
CA GLU A 371 -28.24 1.64 -0.30
C GLU A 371 -28.37 1.80 1.20
N THR A 372 -29.23 2.76 1.60
CA THR A 372 -29.40 3.15 3.00
C THR A 372 -29.82 1.94 3.83
N LYS A 373 -29.20 1.81 5.00
CA LYS A 373 -29.58 0.77 5.95
C LYS A 373 -30.95 1.06 6.54
N ALA A 374 -31.54 0.07 7.21
CA ALA A 374 -32.78 0.25 7.95
C ALA A 374 -32.68 1.46 8.90
N GLY A 375 -33.76 2.23 9.01
CA GLY A 375 -33.78 3.48 9.76
C GLY A 375 -33.10 4.66 9.06
N GLY A 376 -32.86 4.58 7.74
CA GLY A 376 -32.32 5.69 6.94
C GLY A 376 -30.85 5.99 7.19
N LYS A 377 -30.11 5.07 7.82
CA LYS A 377 -28.70 5.27 8.15
C LYS A 377 -27.82 5.07 6.92
N ARG A 378 -26.87 5.97 6.70
CA ARG A 378 -25.90 5.87 5.60
C ARG A 378 -25.06 4.58 5.74
N ARG A 379 -24.79 3.93 4.61
CA ARG A 379 -23.87 2.80 4.56
C ARG A 379 -22.42 3.27 4.64
N ARG A 380 -21.62 2.58 5.45
CA ARG A 380 -20.19 2.87 5.65
C ARG A 380 -19.39 2.01 4.68
N THR A 381 -18.80 2.62 3.67
CA THR A 381 -18.08 1.90 2.63
C THR A 381 -16.64 2.36 2.57
N MET A 382 -15.70 1.43 2.74
CA MET A 382 -14.27 1.70 2.56
C MET A 382 -13.89 1.41 1.12
N PHE A 383 -13.35 2.40 0.42
CA PHE A 383 -12.76 2.23 -0.91
C PHE A 383 -11.25 2.11 -0.77
N GLY A 384 -10.71 0.96 -1.16
CA GLY A 384 -9.27 0.72 -1.23
C GLY A 384 -8.88 0.38 -2.66
N TYR A 385 -7.91 1.10 -3.21
CA TYR A 385 -7.41 0.87 -4.56
C TYR A 385 -5.90 0.79 -4.60
N GLU A 386 -5.36 0.10 -5.62
CA GLU A 386 -3.92 -0.03 -5.80
C GLU A 386 -3.55 -0.14 -7.29
N LYS A 387 -2.46 -0.85 -7.63
CA LYS A 387 -1.85 -0.80 -8.96
C LYS A 387 -2.72 -1.22 -10.14
N GLY A 388 -3.80 -1.97 -9.95
CA GLY A 388 -4.69 -2.33 -11.05
C GLY A 388 -5.39 -1.12 -11.68
N ILE A 389 -5.72 -0.08 -10.88
CA ILE A 389 -6.24 1.19 -11.41
C ILE A 389 -5.13 2.23 -11.59
N ILE A 390 -4.15 2.29 -10.68
CA ILE A 390 -3.07 3.29 -10.76
C ILE A 390 -2.23 3.10 -12.03
N TRP A 391 -1.93 1.86 -12.41
CA TRP A 391 -1.28 1.49 -13.68
C TRP A 391 -2.28 0.97 -14.72
N GLY A 392 -3.56 1.27 -14.54
CA GLY A 392 -4.60 1.02 -15.53
C GLY A 392 -4.41 1.89 -16.78
N ASN A 393 -5.13 1.53 -17.84
CA ASN A 393 -5.18 2.29 -19.10
C ASN A 393 -6.58 2.88 -19.34
N ASP A 394 -7.28 3.24 -18.26
CA ASP A 394 -8.68 3.74 -18.32
C ASP A 394 -8.85 5.01 -19.15
#